data_AF-A0A8J6PNG0-F1
#
_entry.id   AF-A0A8J6PNG0-F1
#
_cell.length_a   1.000
_cell.length_b   1.000
_cell.length_c   1.000
_cell.angle_alpha   90.00
_cell.angle_beta   90.00
_cell.angle_gamma   90.00
#
_symmetry.space_group_name_H-M   'P 1'
#
loop_
_entity.id
_entity.type
_entity.pdbx_description
1 polymer ?
#
loop_
_entity_poly.entity_id
_entity_poly.type
_entity_poly.pdbx_seq_one_letter_code
_entity_poly.pdbx_strand_id
1 'polypeptide(L)'
;MKTIFQSLAKNSILFAVLALSFSFRIAAQCANPPYTSCSNLPGGSIQISPNSSFGMNSGIYYYSGGATTLSISYYNGGTLIICGGPVSINGFNPGGDVIITSGSSLIINGSVNLQNNNKIYNSGSLTINGNLTVNSNGIINNGLITVTGETRFNSGAKMCMGVNAALNSGSVYNDHPNSVTIPSGNACISYSGSFGGNNPVTNNAGLYICQGTTASDPSSIARGNATLVTNCTSCAFPLSVKLVSFELETAATDILLNWVTADERDVSYFLIEHAGSDGIFKQLSTVQATGLPNQENNYSFTDENKDSGYHYYRLSEVNYDGKVSILEIKSIELKADHVFKLFPNPTESGKATVIFYETANNGDTRVEFYTPVGNLVQRMQLNTATSSHEVSLPKGQYLVRLIENDVAVETRSLIVL
;
A
#
# COMPACT_ATOMS: atom_id res chain seq x y z
N MET A 1 -53.23 57.84 -9.55
CA MET A 1 -53.19 56.37 -9.69
C MET A 1 -52.34 55.81 -8.55
N LYS A 2 -52.70 56.10 -7.28
CA LYS A 2 -53.38 55.20 -6.32
C LYS A 2 -52.76 53.79 -6.24
N THR A 3 -51.89 53.61 -5.23
CA THR A 3 -51.90 52.52 -4.20
C THR A 3 -52.05 51.07 -4.73
N ILE A 4 -51.12 50.13 -4.49
CA ILE A 4 -51.03 49.32 -3.25
C ILE A 4 -49.77 48.43 -3.29
N PHE A 5 -49.03 48.44 -2.18
CA PHE A 5 -48.09 47.42 -1.71
C PHE A 5 -48.87 46.17 -1.24
N GLN A 6 -48.41 44.95 -1.56
CA GLN A 6 -48.24 43.80 -0.63
C GLN A 6 -48.33 42.42 -1.31
N SER A 7 -47.48 41.51 -0.78
CA SER A 7 -47.54 40.03 -0.82
C SER A 7 -46.92 39.36 -2.05
N LEU A 8 -45.61 39.07 -2.04
CA LEU A 8 -44.93 37.88 -1.47
C LEU A 8 -44.95 36.64 -2.38
N ALA A 9 -43.76 36.35 -2.88
CA ALA A 9 -43.14 35.03 -3.00
C ALA A 9 -43.89 33.95 -3.80
N LYS A 10 -43.43 33.73 -5.04
CA LYS A 10 -42.84 32.44 -5.46
C LYS A 10 -42.20 32.52 -6.84
N ASN A 11 -41.03 31.90 -6.93
CA ASN A 11 -40.36 31.38 -8.13
C ASN A 11 -39.78 32.41 -9.12
N SER A 12 -38.48 32.66 -8.97
CA SER A 12 -37.44 32.26 -9.96
C SER A 12 -36.10 32.87 -9.55
N ILE A 13 -35.34 32.16 -8.71
CA ILE A 13 -33.93 32.48 -8.49
C ILE A 13 -33.16 31.97 -9.70
N LEU A 14 -32.57 32.91 -10.42
CA LEU A 14 -31.63 32.73 -11.50
C LEU A 14 -30.38 32.00 -10.95
N PHE A 15 -30.26 30.70 -11.17
CA PHE A 15 -29.04 29.95 -10.88
C PHE A 15 -27.99 30.28 -11.95
N ALA A 16 -27.02 31.13 -11.60
CA ALA A 16 -25.76 31.22 -12.32
C ALA A 16 -24.94 29.96 -12.00
N VAL A 17 -24.96 28.99 -12.91
CA VAL A 17 -24.06 27.83 -12.86
C VAL A 17 -22.67 28.33 -13.27
N LEU A 18 -21.85 28.65 -12.27
CA LEU A 18 -20.41 28.78 -12.45
C LEU A 18 -19.87 27.37 -12.70
N ALA A 19 -19.77 26.99 -13.98
CA ALA A 19 -19.08 25.78 -14.38
C ALA A 19 -17.58 25.96 -14.09
N LEU A 20 -17.16 25.64 -12.86
CA LEU A 20 -15.79 25.26 -12.56
C LEU A 20 -15.50 24.01 -13.39
N SER A 21 -14.92 24.20 -14.57
CA SER A 21 -14.25 23.13 -15.29
C SER A 21 -13.05 22.70 -14.44
N PHE A 22 -13.28 21.72 -13.57
CA PHE A 22 -12.20 20.87 -13.09
C PHE A 22 -11.62 20.18 -14.33
N SER A 23 -10.62 20.81 -14.95
CA SER A 23 -9.71 20.10 -15.81
C SER A 23 -9.01 19.09 -14.92
N PHE A 24 -9.49 17.85 -14.88
CA PHE A 24 -8.69 16.72 -14.45
C PHE A 24 -7.46 16.74 -15.35
N ARG A 25 -6.37 17.36 -14.90
CA ARG A 25 -5.07 17.12 -15.50
C ARG A 25 -4.75 15.69 -15.12
N ILE A 26 -5.09 14.76 -16.01
CA ILE A 26 -4.49 13.43 -16.00
C ILE A 26 -2.99 13.70 -15.96
N ALA A 27 -2.34 13.33 -14.86
CA ALA A 27 -0.90 13.47 -14.75
C ALA A 27 -0.32 12.77 -15.98
N ALA A 28 0.61 13.42 -16.68
CA ALA A 28 1.27 12.77 -17.80
C ALA A 28 1.84 11.44 -17.30
N GLN A 29 1.71 10.38 -18.10
CA GLN A 29 2.22 9.05 -17.79
C GLN A 29 3.08 8.54 -18.94
N CYS A 30 3.96 7.58 -18.66
CA CYS A 30 4.64 6.87 -19.71
C CYS A 30 3.64 6.11 -20.59
N ALA A 31 3.98 5.91 -21.87
CA ALA A 31 3.14 5.17 -22.77
C ALA A 31 2.94 3.74 -22.26
N ASN A 32 1.69 3.28 -22.23
CA ASN A 32 1.40 1.89 -21.85
C ASN A 32 1.99 0.92 -22.89
N PRO A 33 2.47 -0.26 -22.46
CA PRO A 33 2.81 -1.30 -23.41
C PRO A 33 1.57 -1.74 -24.19
N PRO A 34 1.73 -2.25 -25.42
CA PRO A 34 0.61 -2.76 -26.20
C PRO A 34 -0.05 -3.99 -25.54
N TYR A 35 0.69 -4.71 -24.68
CA TYR A 35 0.20 -5.86 -23.91
C TYR A 35 0.73 -5.80 -22.48
N THR A 36 -0.14 -6.09 -21.49
CA THR A 36 0.21 -6.07 -20.06
C THR A 36 0.31 -7.47 -19.44
N SER A 37 -0.14 -8.50 -20.15
CA SER A 37 -0.13 -9.90 -19.72
C SER A 37 -0.16 -10.86 -20.92
N CYS A 38 0.14 -12.14 -20.68
CA CYS A 38 0.08 -13.18 -21.70
C CYS A 38 -1.30 -13.87 -21.83
N SER A 39 -2.27 -13.52 -20.99
CA SER A 39 -3.60 -14.16 -20.98
C SER A 39 -4.50 -13.72 -22.14
N ASN A 40 -4.28 -12.51 -22.69
CA ASN A 40 -5.14 -11.89 -23.70
C ASN A 40 -4.37 -11.54 -24.99
N LEU A 41 -3.42 -12.38 -25.38
CA LEU A 41 -2.65 -12.15 -26.60
C LEU A 41 -3.48 -12.48 -27.86
N PRO A 42 -3.26 -11.76 -28.98
CA PRO A 42 -3.96 -12.02 -30.24
C PRO A 42 -3.78 -13.46 -30.74
N GLY A 43 -4.78 -13.95 -31.49
CA GLY A 43 -4.68 -15.22 -32.21
C GLY A 43 -3.47 -15.25 -33.15
N GLY A 44 -2.72 -16.35 -33.15
CA GLY A 44 -1.46 -16.47 -33.90
C GLY A 44 -0.20 -16.09 -33.10
N SER A 45 -0.33 -15.71 -31.84
CA SER A 45 0.81 -15.55 -30.93
C SER A 45 1.51 -16.90 -30.68
N ILE A 46 2.83 -16.91 -30.76
CA ILE A 46 3.65 -18.13 -30.67
C ILE A 46 4.15 -18.29 -29.23
N GLN A 47 3.72 -19.35 -28.56
CA GLN A 47 4.25 -19.70 -27.25
C GLN A 47 5.62 -20.35 -27.38
N ILE A 48 6.61 -19.80 -26.68
CA ILE A 48 7.98 -20.30 -26.66
C ILE A 48 8.09 -21.44 -25.65
N SER A 49 8.68 -22.56 -26.06
CA SER A 49 9.00 -23.67 -25.15
C SER A 49 10.25 -23.37 -24.31
N PRO A 50 10.35 -23.87 -23.06
CA PRO A 50 11.55 -23.70 -22.25
C PRO A 50 12.76 -24.36 -22.91
N ASN A 51 13.96 -23.81 -22.68
CA ASN A 51 15.25 -24.33 -23.18
C ASN A 51 15.30 -24.47 -24.71
N SER A 52 14.58 -23.61 -25.42
CA SER A 52 14.47 -23.67 -26.88
C SER A 52 15.40 -22.68 -27.57
N SER A 53 15.71 -23.03 -28.83
CA SER A 53 16.33 -22.13 -29.78
C SER A 53 15.34 -21.80 -30.89
N PHE A 54 15.16 -20.52 -31.20
CA PHE A 54 14.20 -20.06 -32.21
C PHE A 54 14.65 -18.75 -32.85
N GLY A 55 14.05 -18.41 -33.98
CA GLY A 55 14.26 -17.13 -34.65
C GLY A 55 12.98 -16.32 -34.71
N MET A 56 13.12 -15.00 -34.69
CA MET A 56 12.01 -14.05 -34.69
C MET A 56 12.07 -13.14 -35.92
N ASN A 57 10.95 -13.07 -36.64
CA ASN A 57 10.65 -12.04 -37.65
C ASN A 57 9.38 -11.30 -37.17
N SER A 58 8.42 -11.00 -38.03
CA SER A 58 7.14 -10.41 -37.59
C SER A 58 6.32 -11.34 -36.70
N GLY A 59 5.51 -10.78 -35.80
CA GLY A 59 4.57 -11.53 -34.96
C GLY A 59 4.83 -11.35 -33.47
N ILE A 60 4.02 -12.02 -32.65
CA ILE A 60 4.13 -12.00 -31.19
C ILE A 60 4.65 -13.35 -30.72
N TYR A 61 5.75 -13.34 -29.97
CA TYR A 61 6.34 -14.50 -29.35
C TYR A 61 6.32 -14.28 -27.84
N TYR A 62 5.86 -15.27 -27.08
CA TYR A 62 5.73 -15.09 -25.64
C TYR A 62 6.17 -16.30 -24.83
N TYR A 63 6.66 -16.03 -23.63
CA TYR A 63 7.01 -17.04 -22.64
C TYR A 63 6.32 -16.74 -21.31
N SER A 64 5.59 -17.72 -20.77
CA SER A 64 4.81 -17.60 -19.52
C SER A 64 5.17 -18.66 -18.47
N GLY A 65 6.28 -19.39 -18.66
CA GLY A 65 6.74 -20.42 -17.74
C GLY A 65 7.65 -19.89 -16.62
N GLY A 66 8.26 -20.82 -15.87
CA GLY A 66 9.22 -20.52 -14.80
C GLY A 66 10.64 -20.24 -15.31
N ALA A 67 11.65 -20.60 -14.51
CA ALA A 67 13.04 -20.37 -14.88
C ALA A 67 13.45 -21.12 -16.16
N THR A 68 14.08 -20.43 -17.12
CA THR A 68 14.56 -21.07 -18.35
C THR A 68 15.70 -20.28 -19.01
N THR A 69 16.40 -20.91 -19.96
CA THR A 69 17.32 -20.23 -20.88
C THR A 69 16.79 -20.32 -22.30
N LEU A 70 16.76 -19.21 -23.03
CA LEU A 70 16.33 -19.16 -24.42
C LEU A 70 17.49 -18.73 -25.31
N SER A 71 17.57 -19.29 -26.51
CA SER A 71 18.53 -18.89 -27.54
C SER A 71 17.78 -18.30 -28.73
N ILE A 72 18.02 -17.02 -29.01
CA ILE A 72 17.40 -16.35 -30.16
C ILE A 72 18.44 -16.29 -31.27
N SER A 73 18.29 -17.15 -32.29
CA SER A 73 19.27 -17.28 -33.37
C SER A 73 19.31 -16.04 -34.27
N TYR A 74 18.17 -15.37 -34.44
CA TYR A 74 18.03 -14.06 -35.07
C TYR A 74 16.78 -13.36 -34.55
N TYR A 75 16.82 -12.03 -34.47
CA TYR A 75 15.69 -11.19 -34.07
C TYR A 75 15.59 -10.01 -35.04
N ASN A 76 14.76 -10.13 -36.07
CA ASN A 76 14.66 -9.16 -37.17
C ASN A 76 13.41 -8.26 -37.09
N GLY A 77 12.55 -8.46 -36.10
CA GLY A 77 11.29 -7.73 -35.95
C GLY A 77 10.34 -8.46 -35.00
N GLY A 78 9.11 -7.96 -34.86
CA GLY A 78 8.08 -8.56 -34.01
C GLY A 78 8.20 -8.14 -32.54
N THR A 79 7.45 -8.84 -31.67
CA THR A 79 7.38 -8.54 -30.24
C THR A 79 7.69 -9.78 -29.41
N LEU A 80 8.67 -9.67 -28.52
CA LEU A 80 8.97 -10.68 -27.49
C LEU A 80 8.28 -10.27 -26.18
N ILE A 81 7.44 -11.14 -25.62
CA ILE A 81 6.72 -10.89 -24.37
C ILE A 81 7.12 -11.91 -23.30
N ILE A 82 7.60 -11.43 -22.16
CA ILE A 82 7.99 -12.25 -21.00
C ILE A 82 6.95 -12.05 -19.89
N CYS A 83 6.23 -13.11 -19.55
CA CYS A 83 5.16 -13.17 -18.53
C CYS A 83 5.45 -14.15 -17.39
N GLY A 84 6.73 -14.40 -17.12
CA GLY A 84 7.19 -15.31 -16.08
C GLY A 84 8.70 -15.18 -15.91
N GLY A 85 9.36 -16.28 -15.58
CA GLY A 85 10.81 -16.34 -15.46
C GLY A 85 11.32 -16.73 -14.07
N PRO A 86 12.62 -16.53 -13.81
CA PRO A 86 13.59 -15.77 -14.62
C PRO A 86 13.93 -16.42 -15.97
N VAL A 87 13.84 -15.65 -17.05
CA VAL A 87 14.25 -16.06 -18.41
C VAL A 87 15.64 -15.52 -18.70
N SER A 88 16.60 -16.38 -19.06
CA SER A 88 17.95 -15.97 -19.46
C SER A 88 18.14 -16.05 -20.97
N ILE A 89 18.74 -15.02 -21.58
CA ILE A 89 19.09 -14.98 -23.01
C ILE A 89 20.57 -14.64 -23.16
N ASN A 90 21.32 -15.46 -23.90
CA ASN A 90 22.75 -15.22 -24.17
C ASN A 90 22.92 -14.45 -25.48
N GLY A 91 23.47 -13.23 -25.39
CA GLY A 91 23.60 -12.33 -26.54
C GLY A 91 22.24 -11.85 -27.04
N PHE A 92 21.97 -10.54 -26.93
CA PHE A 92 20.66 -10.01 -27.29
C PHE A 92 20.78 -8.66 -28.00
N ASN A 93 20.43 -8.66 -29.28
CA ASN A 93 20.26 -7.44 -30.06
C ASN A 93 18.81 -7.42 -30.57
N PRO A 94 17.91 -6.69 -29.91
CA PRO A 94 16.51 -6.71 -30.29
C PRO A 94 16.35 -6.04 -31.66
N GLY A 95 15.80 -6.77 -32.63
CA GLY A 95 15.34 -6.18 -33.90
C GLY A 95 13.86 -5.77 -33.87
N GLY A 96 13.19 -5.95 -32.74
CA GLY A 96 11.80 -5.53 -32.51
C GLY A 96 11.55 -5.20 -31.04
N ASP A 97 10.28 -5.16 -30.65
CA ASP A 97 9.87 -4.71 -29.31
C ASP A 97 9.96 -5.82 -28.26
N VAL A 98 10.36 -5.46 -27.05
CA VAL A 98 10.43 -6.38 -25.91
C VAL A 98 9.47 -5.88 -24.84
N ILE A 99 8.67 -6.78 -24.28
CA ILE A 99 7.74 -6.50 -23.19
C ILE A 99 8.06 -7.45 -22.04
N ILE A 100 8.29 -6.90 -20.86
CA ILE A 100 8.46 -7.64 -19.61
C ILE A 100 7.31 -7.23 -18.72
N THR A 101 6.40 -8.16 -18.46
CA THR A 101 5.19 -7.84 -17.68
C THR A 101 5.49 -7.79 -16.18
N SER A 102 4.53 -7.28 -15.39
CA SER A 102 4.67 -7.25 -13.92
C SER A 102 4.91 -8.65 -13.35
N GLY A 103 5.74 -8.73 -12.30
CA GLY A 103 6.17 -10.00 -11.68
C GLY A 103 7.09 -10.87 -12.54
N SER A 104 7.43 -10.45 -13.76
CA SER A 104 8.28 -11.21 -14.69
C SER A 104 9.73 -10.78 -14.61
N SER A 105 10.66 -11.67 -15.01
CA SER A 105 12.08 -11.40 -14.97
C SER A 105 12.79 -11.86 -16.25
N LEU A 106 13.51 -10.94 -16.88
CA LEU A 106 14.37 -11.19 -18.03
C LEU A 106 15.83 -10.87 -17.69
N ILE A 107 16.72 -11.80 -17.98
CA ILE A 107 18.17 -11.69 -17.78
C ILE A 107 18.83 -11.82 -19.16
N ILE A 108 19.63 -10.82 -19.52
CA ILE A 108 20.40 -10.80 -20.76
C ILE A 108 21.87 -10.93 -20.40
N ASN A 109 22.48 -12.04 -20.81
CA ASN A 109 23.91 -12.28 -20.69
C ASN A 109 24.63 -11.69 -21.90
N GLY A 110 24.91 -10.39 -21.83
CA GLY A 110 25.57 -9.63 -22.88
C GLY A 110 25.17 -8.17 -22.88
N SER A 111 25.74 -7.40 -23.81
CA SER A 111 25.38 -6.00 -24.01
C SER A 111 24.14 -5.88 -24.90
N VAL A 112 23.32 -4.87 -24.63
CA VAL A 112 22.12 -4.52 -25.40
C VAL A 112 22.34 -3.19 -26.10
N ASN A 113 22.06 -3.13 -27.39
CA ASN A 113 22.09 -1.91 -28.18
C ASN A 113 20.71 -1.65 -28.79
N LEU A 114 20.04 -0.58 -28.34
CA LEU A 114 18.75 -0.16 -28.86
C LEU A 114 18.93 0.83 -29.99
N GLN A 115 18.58 0.39 -31.19
CA GLN A 115 18.63 1.15 -32.44
C GLN A 115 17.33 0.92 -33.23
N ASN A 116 17.15 1.62 -34.35
CA ASN A 116 16.03 1.42 -35.28
C ASN A 116 14.62 1.58 -34.69
N ASN A 117 14.45 2.38 -33.63
CA ASN A 117 13.19 2.62 -32.91
C ASN A 117 12.59 1.40 -32.18
N ASN A 118 13.39 0.38 -31.91
CA ASN A 118 12.97 -0.75 -31.08
C ASN A 118 12.72 -0.30 -29.64
N LYS A 119 11.65 -0.80 -29.03
CA LYS A 119 11.25 -0.43 -27.67
C LYS A 119 11.40 -1.58 -26.69
N ILE A 120 11.79 -1.24 -25.48
CA ILE A 120 11.65 -2.12 -24.32
C ILE A 120 10.59 -1.50 -23.43
N TYR A 121 9.55 -2.27 -23.13
CA TYR A 121 8.58 -1.97 -22.09
C TYR A 121 8.86 -2.88 -20.91
N ASN A 122 9.30 -2.30 -19.80
CA ASN A 122 9.61 -3.05 -18.58
C ASN A 122 8.65 -2.67 -17.46
N SER A 123 7.81 -3.60 -17.04
CA SER A 123 7.02 -3.52 -15.80
C SER A 123 7.47 -4.55 -14.76
N GLY A 124 8.52 -5.31 -15.03
CA GLY A 124 9.07 -6.32 -14.13
C GLY A 124 10.54 -6.04 -13.83
N SER A 125 11.37 -7.09 -13.88
CA SER A 125 12.82 -7.00 -13.71
C SER A 125 13.55 -7.29 -15.02
N LEU A 126 14.41 -6.36 -15.45
CA LEU A 126 15.33 -6.52 -16.56
C LEU A 126 16.77 -6.45 -16.03
N THR A 127 17.52 -7.54 -16.15
CA THR A 127 18.95 -7.56 -15.85
C THR A 127 19.76 -7.68 -17.14
N ILE A 128 20.74 -6.81 -17.32
CA ILE A 128 21.68 -6.80 -18.44
C ILE A 128 23.09 -6.98 -17.87
N ASN A 129 23.65 -8.17 -18.07
CA ASN A 129 25.01 -8.52 -17.67
C ASN A 129 26.01 -8.02 -18.72
N GLY A 130 26.04 -6.71 -18.94
CA GLY A 130 26.82 -6.02 -19.96
C GLY A 130 26.48 -4.53 -20.01
N ASN A 131 26.72 -3.90 -21.17
CA ASN A 131 26.39 -2.49 -21.40
C ASN A 131 24.99 -2.34 -21.98
N LEU A 132 24.33 -1.23 -21.68
CA LEU A 132 23.09 -0.79 -22.31
C LEU A 132 23.35 0.49 -23.12
N THR A 133 23.27 0.41 -24.44
CA THR A 133 23.37 1.59 -25.31
C THR A 133 21.99 1.92 -25.89
N VAL A 134 21.57 3.17 -25.76
CA VAL A 134 20.30 3.67 -26.31
C VAL A 134 20.60 4.71 -27.39
N ASN A 135 20.22 4.40 -28.63
CA ASN A 135 20.41 5.27 -29.80
C ASN A 135 19.09 5.79 -30.40
N SER A 136 17.91 5.36 -29.92
CA SER A 136 16.58 5.80 -30.44
C SER A 136 15.45 5.68 -29.39
N ASN A 137 14.18 5.95 -29.78
CA ASN A 137 12.95 6.05 -28.95
C ASN A 137 12.48 4.73 -28.29
N GLY A 138 13.30 3.98 -27.56
CA GLY A 138 13.70 4.44 -26.25
C GLY A 138 12.81 3.82 -25.16
N ILE A 139 13.40 3.42 -24.05
CA ILE A 139 12.85 2.48 -23.06
C ILE A 139 11.64 3.07 -22.34
N ILE A 140 10.60 2.28 -22.08
CA ILE A 140 9.54 2.58 -21.11
C ILE A 140 9.80 1.70 -19.89
N ASN A 141 10.20 2.29 -18.77
CA ASN A 141 10.51 1.56 -17.56
C ASN A 141 9.53 1.94 -16.45
N ASN A 142 8.70 1.00 -16.02
CA ASN A 142 7.85 1.04 -14.84
C ASN A 142 8.30 0.02 -13.77
N GLY A 143 9.47 -0.60 -13.95
CA GLY A 143 10.00 -1.61 -13.04
C GLY A 143 11.48 -1.36 -12.71
N LEU A 144 12.22 -2.45 -12.51
CA LEU A 144 13.65 -2.41 -12.22
C LEU A 144 14.46 -2.80 -13.46
N ILE A 145 15.41 -1.95 -13.83
CA ILE A 145 16.48 -2.28 -14.78
C ILE A 145 17.79 -2.33 -14.00
N THR A 146 18.57 -3.40 -14.18
CA THR A 146 19.93 -3.53 -13.64
C THR A 146 20.89 -3.75 -14.79
N VAL A 147 21.93 -2.93 -14.90
CA VAL A 147 22.98 -2.98 -15.91
C VAL A 147 24.32 -3.09 -15.19
N THR A 148 25.04 -4.20 -15.37
CA THR A 148 26.31 -4.41 -14.67
C THR A 148 27.46 -3.55 -15.23
N GLY A 149 27.39 -3.20 -16.52
CA GLY A 149 28.32 -2.32 -17.22
C GLY A 149 27.84 -0.87 -17.27
N GLU A 150 28.13 -0.17 -18.38
CA GLU A 150 27.67 1.21 -18.58
C GLU A 150 26.28 1.28 -19.24
N THR A 151 25.50 2.30 -18.86
CA THR A 151 24.35 2.78 -19.61
C THR A 151 24.71 4.06 -20.35
N ARG A 152 24.55 4.06 -21.67
CA ARG A 152 24.89 5.20 -22.54
C ARG A 152 23.66 5.66 -23.33
N PHE A 153 23.32 6.93 -23.18
CA PHE A 153 22.26 7.61 -23.93
C PHE A 153 22.89 8.47 -25.02
N ASN A 154 22.80 8.03 -26.28
CA ASN A 154 23.34 8.75 -27.44
C ASN A 154 22.26 9.64 -28.09
N SER A 155 22.61 10.32 -29.19
CA SER A 155 21.67 11.17 -29.93
C SER A 155 20.41 10.42 -30.34
N GLY A 156 19.25 10.91 -29.89
CA GLY A 156 17.94 10.30 -30.16
C GLY A 156 17.47 9.33 -29.07
N ALA A 157 18.28 9.10 -28.04
CA ALA A 157 17.90 8.27 -26.91
C ALA A 157 16.72 8.85 -26.15
N LYS A 158 15.75 8.00 -25.82
CA LYS A 158 14.67 8.34 -24.89
C LYS A 158 14.51 7.22 -23.87
N MET A 159 14.17 7.56 -22.64
CA MET A 159 13.76 6.65 -21.60
C MET A 159 12.66 7.36 -20.82
N CYS A 160 11.46 6.80 -20.84
CA CYS A 160 10.41 7.22 -19.95
C CYS A 160 10.48 6.37 -18.69
N MET A 161 10.71 7.01 -17.56
CA MET A 161 10.68 6.37 -16.27
C MET A 161 9.33 6.65 -15.63
N GLY A 162 8.59 5.58 -15.43
CA GLY A 162 7.40 5.54 -14.63
C GLY A 162 7.73 5.72 -13.17
N VAL A 163 6.66 5.65 -12.41
CA VAL A 163 6.70 6.02 -11.02
C VAL A 163 7.38 4.93 -10.19
N ASN A 164 8.32 5.29 -9.31
CA ASN A 164 9.22 4.38 -8.57
C ASN A 164 10.12 3.49 -9.46
N ALA A 165 10.14 3.73 -10.76
CA ALA A 165 10.99 2.98 -11.66
C ALA A 165 12.47 3.23 -11.31
N ALA A 166 13.26 2.17 -11.41
CA ALA A 166 14.66 2.20 -11.05
C ALA A 166 15.54 1.71 -12.20
N LEU A 167 16.68 2.37 -12.36
CA LEU A 167 17.80 1.92 -13.17
C LEU A 167 19.05 1.87 -12.29
N ASN A 168 19.57 0.67 -12.05
CA ASN A 168 20.86 0.48 -11.39
C ASN A 168 21.91 0.21 -12.47
N SER A 169 22.97 1.03 -12.52
CA SER A 169 23.99 0.94 -13.56
C SER A 169 25.39 0.95 -12.98
N GLY A 170 26.37 0.35 -13.68
CA GLY A 170 27.77 0.52 -13.34
C GLY A 170 28.21 1.96 -13.55
N SER A 171 27.92 2.54 -14.71
CA SER A 171 28.19 3.95 -15.04
C SER A 171 27.13 4.49 -15.98
N VAL A 172 26.90 5.81 -15.98
CA VAL A 172 25.88 6.45 -16.80
C VAL A 172 26.50 7.59 -17.61
N TYR A 173 26.34 7.56 -18.92
CA TYR A 173 26.78 8.61 -19.83
C TYR A 173 25.60 9.14 -20.64
N ASN A 174 25.42 10.46 -20.66
CA ASN A 174 24.35 11.10 -21.41
C ASN A 174 24.85 12.14 -22.41
N ASP A 175 24.66 11.86 -23.69
CA ASP A 175 25.03 12.71 -24.82
C ASP A 175 23.80 13.21 -25.60
N HIS A 176 22.60 13.14 -25.02
CA HIS A 176 21.37 13.68 -25.59
C HIS A 176 20.54 14.47 -24.56
N PRO A 177 20.05 15.68 -24.89
CA PRO A 177 19.29 16.49 -23.95
C PRO A 177 17.97 15.83 -23.55
N ASN A 178 17.72 15.75 -22.25
CA ASN A 178 16.50 15.22 -21.64
C ASN A 178 16.17 13.79 -22.11
N SER A 179 17.21 12.95 -22.21
CA SER A 179 17.06 11.54 -22.59
C SER A 179 16.17 10.76 -21.63
N VAL A 180 16.06 11.17 -20.36
CA VAL A 180 15.19 10.58 -19.35
C VAL A 180 14.04 11.54 -19.01
N THR A 181 12.81 11.07 -19.17
CA THR A 181 11.59 11.79 -18.81
C THR A 181 10.85 11.10 -17.68
N ILE A 182 10.27 11.89 -16.79
CA ILE A 182 9.44 11.44 -15.67
C ILE A 182 8.13 12.21 -15.76
N PRO A 183 7.08 11.58 -16.31
CA PRO A 183 5.81 12.27 -16.50
C PRO A 183 5.07 12.59 -15.19
N SER A 184 5.27 11.76 -14.15
CA SER A 184 4.69 11.94 -12.81
C SER A 184 5.49 11.21 -11.73
N GLY A 185 5.36 11.68 -10.49
CA GLY A 185 6.03 11.13 -9.32
C GLY A 185 7.56 11.17 -9.41
N ASN A 186 8.22 10.17 -8.85
CA ASN A 186 9.68 10.11 -8.71
C ASN A 186 10.22 8.81 -9.35
N ALA A 187 11.42 8.87 -9.90
CA ALA A 187 12.16 7.73 -10.44
C ALA A 187 13.65 7.84 -10.09
N CYS A 188 14.41 6.74 -10.11
CA CYS A 188 15.80 6.74 -9.64
C CYS A 188 16.75 6.08 -10.63
N ILE A 189 17.90 6.70 -10.80
CA ILE A 189 19.06 6.10 -11.43
C ILE A 189 20.17 5.99 -10.37
N SER A 190 20.65 4.79 -10.09
CA SER A 190 21.82 4.57 -9.26
C SER A 190 23.04 4.21 -10.09
N TYR A 191 24.21 4.63 -9.63
CA TYR A 191 25.48 4.31 -10.27
C TYR A 191 26.61 4.14 -9.27
N SER A 192 27.59 3.29 -9.62
CA SER A 192 28.74 2.97 -8.77
C SER A 192 30.09 3.45 -9.32
N GLY A 193 30.16 3.73 -10.62
CA GLY A 193 31.33 4.21 -11.34
C GLY A 193 31.25 5.71 -11.65
N SER A 194 30.99 6.09 -12.90
CA SER A 194 30.93 7.50 -13.32
C SER A 194 29.54 7.91 -13.80
N PHE A 195 29.13 9.14 -13.48
CA PHE A 195 27.99 9.81 -14.10
C PHE A 195 28.49 11.00 -14.91
N GLY A 196 28.37 10.93 -16.24
CA GLY A 196 28.96 11.93 -17.13
C GLY A 196 28.23 12.11 -18.45
N GLY A 197 28.91 12.75 -19.40
CA GLY A 197 28.35 13.11 -20.70
C GLY A 197 28.21 14.61 -20.91
N ASN A 198 27.75 14.97 -22.10
CA ASN A 198 27.77 16.35 -22.60
C ASN A 198 26.40 17.06 -22.53
N ASN A 199 25.34 16.36 -22.12
CA ASN A 199 23.98 16.91 -22.10
C ASN A 199 23.23 16.56 -20.82
N PRO A 200 22.26 17.37 -20.38
CA PRO A 200 21.43 17.05 -19.22
C PRO A 200 20.57 15.82 -19.48
N VAL A 201 20.59 14.86 -18.56
CA VAL A 201 19.80 13.62 -18.63
C VAL A 201 18.31 13.92 -18.49
N THR A 202 17.94 14.93 -17.70
CA THR A 202 16.56 15.34 -17.50
C THR A 202 16.44 16.81 -17.11
N ASN A 203 15.25 17.37 -17.32
CA ASN A 203 14.84 18.67 -16.80
C ASN A 203 13.89 18.54 -15.59
N ASN A 204 13.58 17.32 -15.14
CA ASN A 204 12.67 17.07 -14.03
C ASN A 204 13.42 16.77 -12.73
N ALA A 205 13.12 17.51 -11.66
CA ALA A 205 13.69 17.30 -10.32
C ALA A 205 13.21 16.01 -9.62
N GLY A 206 12.14 15.38 -10.12
CA GLY A 206 11.65 14.08 -9.68
C GLY A 206 12.56 12.91 -10.06
N LEU A 207 13.62 13.13 -10.87
CA LEU A 207 14.66 12.13 -11.05
C LEU A 207 15.65 12.21 -9.90
N TYR A 208 15.80 11.12 -9.16
CA TYR A 208 16.84 10.97 -8.16
C TYR A 208 18.05 10.29 -8.77
N ILE A 209 19.22 10.91 -8.62
CA ILE A 209 20.50 10.32 -8.98
C ILE A 209 21.17 9.83 -7.70
N CYS A 210 21.21 8.52 -7.52
CA CYS A 210 21.81 7.84 -6.39
C CYS A 210 23.29 7.56 -6.70
N GLN A 211 24.18 8.37 -6.15
CA GLN A 211 25.63 8.25 -6.29
C GLN A 211 26.18 7.28 -5.24
N GLY A 212 26.81 6.20 -5.70
CA GLY A 212 27.55 5.25 -4.87
C GLY A 212 28.72 5.91 -4.13
N THR A 213 29.14 5.32 -3.02
CA THR A 213 30.17 5.86 -2.12
C THR A 213 31.50 6.16 -2.80
N THR A 214 31.90 5.34 -3.78
CA THR A 214 33.15 5.51 -4.57
C THR A 214 32.92 6.10 -5.94
N ALA A 215 31.67 6.46 -6.27
CA ALA A 215 31.30 6.89 -7.60
C ALA A 215 31.67 8.36 -7.84
N SER A 216 31.95 8.72 -9.08
CA SER A 216 32.35 10.06 -9.49
C SER A 216 31.32 10.72 -10.38
N ASP A 217 31.14 12.03 -10.20
CA ASP A 217 30.28 12.86 -11.04
C ASP A 217 31.12 14.02 -11.61
N PRO A 218 31.95 13.74 -12.63
CA PRO A 218 32.86 14.74 -13.18
C PRO A 218 32.14 15.88 -13.92
N SER A 219 30.84 15.74 -14.24
CA SER A 219 30.12 16.62 -15.14
C SER A 219 28.71 16.89 -14.63
N SER A 220 28.54 17.93 -13.83
CA SER A 220 27.21 18.29 -13.30
C SER A 220 26.20 18.67 -14.38
N ILE A 221 26.66 19.08 -15.58
CA ILE A 221 25.78 19.33 -16.73
C ILE A 221 25.03 18.06 -17.14
N ALA A 222 25.63 16.87 -16.94
CA ALA A 222 25.01 15.60 -17.30
C ALA A 222 23.76 15.28 -16.46
N ARG A 223 23.67 15.75 -15.21
CA ARG A 223 22.49 15.51 -14.35
C ARG A 223 21.29 16.37 -14.71
N GLY A 224 21.51 17.54 -15.32
CA GLY A 224 20.46 18.53 -15.50
C GLY A 224 19.81 18.91 -14.16
N ASN A 225 18.48 18.85 -14.10
CA ASN A 225 17.71 19.23 -12.90
C ASN A 225 17.51 18.08 -11.90
N ALA A 226 18.09 16.91 -12.14
CA ALA A 226 17.90 15.76 -11.26
C ALA A 226 18.41 16.03 -9.83
N THR A 227 17.72 15.47 -8.84
CA THR A 227 18.08 15.57 -7.42
C THR A 227 19.19 14.55 -7.10
N LEU A 228 20.36 15.03 -6.68
CA LEU A 228 21.49 14.16 -6.32
C LEU A 228 21.39 13.67 -4.87
N VAL A 229 21.57 12.37 -4.66
CA VAL A 229 21.70 11.70 -3.36
C VAL A 229 23.05 11.01 -3.32
N THR A 230 23.90 11.35 -2.35
CA THR A 230 25.26 10.81 -2.21
C THR A 230 25.33 9.67 -1.20
N ASN A 231 26.36 8.82 -1.30
CA ASN A 231 26.57 7.66 -0.42
C ASN A 231 25.38 6.69 -0.41
N CYS A 232 24.75 6.54 -1.56
CA CYS A 232 23.55 5.75 -1.73
C CYS A 232 23.94 4.34 -2.23
N THR A 233 23.43 3.29 -1.58
CA THR A 233 23.81 1.89 -1.88
C THR A 233 23.01 1.29 -3.04
N SER A 234 21.78 1.75 -3.25
CA SER A 234 20.91 1.39 -4.36
C SER A 234 19.77 2.39 -4.50
N CYS A 235 19.01 2.32 -5.59
CA CYS A 235 17.70 2.98 -5.68
C CYS A 235 16.71 2.35 -4.67
N ALA A 236 16.94 2.57 -3.38
CA ALA A 236 16.00 2.29 -2.32
C ALA A 236 15.04 3.48 -2.25
N PHE A 237 14.01 3.47 -3.09
CA PHE A 237 12.79 4.13 -2.67
C PHE A 237 12.25 3.37 -1.46
N PRO A 238 11.73 4.02 -0.41
CA PRO A 238 10.73 3.36 0.40
C PRO A 238 9.62 2.97 -0.58
N LEU A 239 9.59 1.70 -0.99
CA LEU A 239 8.48 1.05 -1.69
C LEU A 239 7.32 0.80 -0.72
N SER A 240 7.24 1.61 0.33
CA SER A 240 6.08 1.67 1.19
C SER A 240 5.24 2.85 0.80
N VAL A 241 3.93 2.65 0.88
CA VAL A 241 2.99 3.70 1.19
C VAL A 241 3.65 4.63 2.20
N LYS A 242 3.67 5.92 1.90
CA LYS A 242 3.97 6.89 2.93
C LYS A 242 2.73 6.95 3.81
N LEU A 243 2.73 6.21 4.91
CA LEU A 243 1.70 6.36 5.92
C LEU A 243 1.81 7.79 6.48
N VAL A 244 0.76 8.58 6.25
CA VAL A 244 0.66 9.96 6.74
C VAL A 244 0.17 9.94 8.18
N SER A 245 -0.84 9.12 8.47
CA SER A 245 -1.35 8.88 9.82
C SER A 245 -2.06 7.54 9.89
N PHE A 246 -2.05 6.92 11.06
CA PHE A 246 -2.92 5.80 11.43
C PHE A 246 -3.44 6.09 12.83
N GLU A 247 -4.73 6.26 13.03
CA GLU A 247 -5.34 6.63 14.31
C GLU A 247 -6.42 5.62 14.71
N LEU A 248 -6.56 5.42 16.01
CA LEU A 248 -7.58 4.57 16.63
C LEU A 248 -8.50 5.46 17.47
N GLU A 249 -9.80 5.32 17.28
CA GLU A 249 -10.83 6.04 18.03
C GLU A 249 -11.85 5.07 18.60
N THR A 250 -12.28 5.29 19.84
CA THR A 250 -13.34 4.50 20.48
C THR A 250 -14.71 5.14 20.24
N ALA A 251 -15.68 4.35 19.79
CA ALA A 251 -17.08 4.71 19.74
C ALA A 251 -17.90 3.66 20.51
N ALA A 252 -18.11 3.90 21.82
CA ALA A 252 -18.65 2.89 22.75
C ALA A 252 -17.79 1.61 22.78
N THR A 253 -18.33 0.47 22.32
CA THR A 253 -17.61 -0.82 22.24
C THR A 253 -16.92 -1.03 20.90
N ASP A 254 -17.03 -0.09 19.97
CA ASP A 254 -16.44 -0.20 18.63
C ASP A 254 -15.12 0.57 18.57
N ILE A 255 -14.19 0.06 17.78
CA ILE A 255 -12.90 0.69 17.55
C ILE A 255 -12.81 1.07 16.07
N LEU A 256 -12.77 2.37 15.81
CA LEU A 256 -12.60 2.94 14.48
C LEU A 256 -11.11 3.11 14.19
N LEU A 257 -10.65 2.47 13.13
CA LEU A 257 -9.32 2.61 12.56
C LEU A 257 -9.41 3.60 11.40
N ASN A 258 -8.71 4.73 11.49
CA ASN A 258 -8.60 5.70 10.40
C ASN A 258 -7.15 5.78 9.95
N TRP A 259 -6.87 5.69 8.66
CA TRP A 259 -5.52 5.94 8.16
C TRP A 259 -5.53 6.76 6.89
N VAL A 260 -4.45 7.51 6.75
CA VAL A 260 -4.16 8.35 5.59
C VAL A 260 -2.84 7.90 5.02
N THR A 261 -2.83 7.63 3.73
CA THR A 261 -1.64 7.27 2.99
C THR A 261 -1.34 8.34 1.96
N ALA A 262 -0.08 8.44 1.57
CA ALA A 262 0.34 9.12 0.37
C ALA A 262 1.18 8.16 -0.47
N ASP A 263 1.14 8.34 -1.79
CA ASP A 263 1.95 7.56 -2.74
C ASP A 263 1.73 6.03 -2.65
N GLU A 264 0.48 5.59 -2.83
CA GLU A 264 0.07 4.17 -2.82
C GLU A 264 0.50 3.36 -4.06
N ARG A 265 1.77 3.46 -4.47
CA ARG A 265 2.23 2.84 -5.72
C ARG A 265 2.54 1.38 -5.49
N ASP A 266 1.95 0.52 -6.31
CA ASP A 266 2.05 -0.95 -6.27
C ASP A 266 1.43 -1.63 -5.04
N VAL A 267 0.63 -0.91 -4.26
CA VAL A 267 -0.17 -1.49 -3.18
C VAL A 267 -1.47 -2.06 -3.75
N SER A 268 -1.71 -3.35 -3.51
CA SER A 268 -2.98 -3.99 -3.86
C SER A 268 -4.04 -3.73 -2.81
N TYR A 269 -3.72 -3.94 -1.53
CA TYR A 269 -4.65 -3.74 -0.42
C TYR A 269 -3.91 -3.53 0.90
N PHE A 270 -4.62 -2.97 1.87
CA PHE A 270 -4.21 -2.93 3.26
C PHE A 270 -4.74 -4.15 3.99
N LEU A 271 -3.86 -4.82 4.73
CA LEU A 271 -4.18 -5.92 5.63
C LEU A 271 -4.30 -5.36 7.04
N ILE A 272 -5.47 -5.58 7.65
CA ILE A 272 -5.78 -5.17 9.02
C ILE A 272 -5.76 -6.42 9.90
N GLU A 273 -4.93 -6.38 10.93
CA GLU A 273 -4.79 -7.47 11.89
C GLU A 273 -5.02 -6.97 13.31
N HIS A 274 -5.57 -7.84 14.15
CA HIS A 274 -5.84 -7.55 15.57
C HIS A 274 -5.23 -8.60 16.47
N ALA A 275 -4.74 -8.16 17.62
CA ALA A 275 -4.38 -9.00 18.74
C ALA A 275 -5.07 -8.49 20.02
N GLY A 276 -5.49 -9.44 20.86
CA GLY A 276 -5.96 -9.14 22.21
C GLY A 276 -4.80 -9.15 23.21
N SER A 277 -5.11 -9.49 24.46
CA SER A 277 -4.12 -9.64 25.53
C SER A 277 -3.11 -10.76 25.32
N ASP A 278 -3.39 -11.71 24.41
CA ASP A 278 -2.48 -12.79 24.04
C ASP A 278 -1.33 -12.34 23.11
N GLY A 279 -1.44 -11.14 22.52
CA GLY A 279 -0.45 -10.58 21.60
C GLY A 279 -0.33 -11.30 20.26
N ILE A 280 -1.27 -12.21 19.94
CA ILE A 280 -1.24 -12.98 18.69
C ILE A 280 -2.09 -12.26 17.64
N PHE A 281 -1.42 -11.65 16.65
CA PHE A 281 -2.10 -11.00 15.54
C PHE A 281 -2.82 -12.01 14.65
N LYS A 282 -4.09 -11.74 14.40
CA LYS A 282 -4.96 -12.47 13.46
C LYS A 282 -5.50 -11.48 12.45
N GLN A 283 -5.60 -11.92 11.20
CA GLN A 283 -6.25 -11.15 10.15
C GLN A 283 -7.71 -10.88 10.51
N LEU A 284 -8.11 -9.61 10.47
CA LEU A 284 -9.49 -9.17 10.60
C LEU A 284 -10.11 -8.94 9.23
N SER A 285 -9.45 -8.13 8.39
CA SER A 285 -10.02 -7.65 7.14
C SER A 285 -8.95 -7.21 6.16
N THR A 286 -9.35 -7.02 4.91
CA THR A 286 -8.56 -6.36 3.88
C THR A 286 -9.34 -5.19 3.31
N VAL A 287 -8.66 -4.06 3.07
CA VAL A 287 -9.23 -2.87 2.45
C VAL A 287 -8.47 -2.58 1.17
N GLN A 288 -9.17 -2.61 0.03
CA GLN A 288 -8.54 -2.38 -1.27
C GLN A 288 -7.92 -0.99 -1.31
N ALA A 289 -6.67 -0.89 -1.76
CA ALA A 289 -6.07 0.40 -2.04
C ALA A 289 -6.78 1.01 -3.25
N THR A 290 -7.14 2.28 -3.13
CA THR A 290 -7.89 3.04 -4.16
C THR A 290 -7.06 4.17 -4.76
N GLY A 291 -5.87 4.41 -4.20
CA GLY A 291 -5.09 5.60 -4.46
C GLY A 291 -4.28 5.57 -5.73
N LEU A 292 -4.16 6.76 -6.31
CA LEU A 292 -3.22 7.06 -7.38
C LEU A 292 -1.89 7.59 -6.79
N PRO A 293 -0.77 7.48 -7.52
CA PRO A 293 0.48 8.13 -7.17
C PRO A 293 0.30 9.62 -6.83
N ASN A 294 0.95 10.11 -5.77
CA ASN A 294 0.97 11.51 -5.32
C ASN A 294 -0.37 12.10 -4.84
N GLN A 295 -1.31 11.27 -4.37
CA GLN A 295 -2.52 11.72 -3.69
C GLN A 295 -2.58 11.18 -2.26
N GLU A 296 -3.15 11.99 -1.37
CA GLU A 296 -3.55 11.52 -0.04
C GLU A 296 -4.86 10.74 -0.15
N ASN A 297 -4.87 9.51 0.36
CA ASN A 297 -6.04 8.66 0.35
C ASN A 297 -6.44 8.34 1.79
N ASN A 298 -7.73 8.47 2.07
CA ASN A 298 -8.29 8.31 3.40
C ASN A 298 -9.06 6.99 3.44
N TYR A 299 -8.82 6.21 4.48
CA TYR A 299 -9.46 4.93 4.69
C TYR A 299 -9.95 4.83 6.12
N SER A 300 -10.99 4.01 6.29
CA SER A 300 -11.56 3.70 7.59
C SER A 300 -11.98 2.24 7.66
N PHE A 301 -11.83 1.65 8.83
CA PHE A 301 -12.38 0.34 9.16
C PHE A 301 -12.90 0.34 10.59
N THR A 302 -14.11 -0.17 10.81
CA THR A 302 -14.69 -0.29 12.14
C THR A 302 -14.61 -1.73 12.60
N ASP A 303 -14.00 -1.94 13.76
CA ASP A 303 -13.98 -3.21 14.46
C ASP A 303 -15.02 -3.20 15.58
N GLU A 304 -16.13 -3.91 15.38
CA GLU A 304 -17.34 -3.79 16.21
C GLU A 304 -17.33 -4.73 17.43
N ASN A 305 -18.07 -4.33 18.47
CA ASN A 305 -18.42 -5.15 19.64
C ASN A 305 -17.21 -5.78 20.35
N LYS A 306 -16.20 -4.98 20.66
CA LYS A 306 -15.00 -5.43 21.36
C LYS A 306 -15.23 -5.47 22.88
N ASP A 307 -14.66 -6.51 23.50
CA ASP A 307 -14.59 -6.62 24.95
C ASP A 307 -13.70 -5.53 25.55
N SER A 308 -13.75 -5.33 26.87
CA SER A 308 -12.81 -4.44 27.54
C SER A 308 -11.39 -4.98 27.53
N GLY A 309 -10.42 -4.08 27.63
CA GLY A 309 -9.00 -4.37 27.70
C GLY A 309 -8.19 -3.72 26.58
N TYR A 310 -6.96 -4.20 26.41
CA TYR A 310 -6.05 -3.71 25.38
C TYR A 310 -6.31 -4.41 24.05
N HIS A 311 -6.48 -3.61 23.01
CA HIS A 311 -6.56 -4.03 21.62
C HIS A 311 -5.38 -3.49 20.85
N TYR A 312 -4.67 -4.37 20.14
CA TYR A 312 -3.55 -4.01 19.28
C TYR A 312 -3.98 -4.18 17.84
N TYR A 313 -3.75 -3.16 17.03
CA TYR A 313 -4.02 -3.18 15.61
C TYR A 313 -2.74 -2.99 14.84
N ARG A 314 -2.54 -3.84 13.85
CA ARG A 314 -1.43 -3.76 12.90
C ARG A 314 -1.99 -3.47 11.52
N LEU A 315 -1.50 -2.38 10.94
CA LEU A 315 -1.77 -2.00 9.55
C LEU A 315 -0.57 -2.43 8.70
N SER A 316 -0.81 -3.27 7.71
CA SER A 316 0.19 -3.68 6.74
C SER A 316 -0.27 -3.33 5.32
N GLU A 317 0.67 -2.98 4.45
CA GLU A 317 0.43 -2.94 3.01
C GLU A 317 0.74 -4.30 2.41
N VAL A 318 -0.02 -4.67 1.38
CA VAL A 318 0.27 -5.84 0.54
C VAL A 318 0.35 -5.39 -0.90
N ASN A 319 1.50 -5.63 -1.52
CA ASN A 319 1.75 -5.25 -2.90
C ASN A 319 1.14 -6.26 -3.89
N TYR A 320 1.04 -5.89 -5.17
CA TYR A 320 0.54 -6.80 -6.21
C TYR A 320 1.41 -8.06 -6.41
N ASP A 321 2.67 -8.04 -5.98
CA ASP A 321 3.58 -9.20 -5.96
C ASP A 321 3.41 -10.09 -4.72
N GLY A 322 2.50 -9.72 -3.80
CA GLY A 322 2.22 -10.44 -2.56
C GLY A 322 3.18 -10.11 -1.41
N LYS A 323 4.13 -9.19 -1.59
CA LYS A 323 5.01 -8.75 -0.50
C LYS A 323 4.21 -7.96 0.53
N VAL A 324 4.45 -8.28 1.80
CA VAL A 324 3.80 -7.62 2.94
C VAL A 324 4.81 -6.74 3.66
N SER A 325 4.46 -5.48 3.92
CA SER A 325 5.22 -4.58 4.79
C SER A 325 4.32 -4.05 5.91
N ILE A 326 4.81 -4.08 7.14
CA ILE A 326 4.11 -3.49 8.28
C ILE A 326 4.30 -1.98 8.20
N LEU A 327 3.21 -1.22 8.18
CA LEU A 327 3.25 0.24 8.17
C LEU A 327 3.33 0.77 9.61
N GLU A 328 2.40 0.36 10.47
CA GLU A 328 2.34 0.80 11.86
C GLU A 328 1.55 -0.17 12.75
N ILE A 329 1.85 -0.15 14.05
CA ILE A 329 1.11 -0.86 15.09
C ILE A 329 0.66 0.17 16.12
N LYS A 330 -0.64 0.23 16.40
CA LYS A 330 -1.20 1.05 17.48
C LYS A 330 -2.01 0.19 18.44
N SER A 331 -2.09 0.65 19.67
CA SER A 331 -2.92 0.04 20.70
C SER A 331 -3.94 1.05 21.22
N ILE A 332 -5.10 0.54 21.61
CA ILE A 332 -6.10 1.31 22.33
C ILE A 332 -6.66 0.45 23.45
N GLU A 333 -6.97 1.09 24.58
CA GLU A 333 -7.61 0.43 25.72
C GLU A 333 -9.09 0.77 25.67
N LEU A 334 -9.93 -0.26 25.49
CA LEU A 334 -11.34 -0.15 25.78
C LEU A 334 -11.53 -0.33 27.27
N LYS A 335 -11.86 0.75 27.95
CA LYS A 335 -12.28 0.66 29.34
C LYS A 335 -13.64 0.00 29.35
N ALA A 336 -13.80 -1.02 30.18
CA ALA A 336 -15.13 -1.51 30.49
C ALA A 336 -15.95 -0.30 30.95
N ASP A 337 -17.06 -0.02 30.28
CA ASP A 337 -18.00 0.96 30.82
C ASP A 337 -18.40 0.51 32.24
N HIS A 338 -18.52 -0.82 32.45
CA HIS A 338 -18.95 -1.48 33.69
C HIS A 338 -18.19 -2.80 33.94
N VAL A 339 -17.69 -2.99 35.17
CA VAL A 339 -17.05 -4.23 35.65
C VAL A 339 -18.08 -5.37 35.81
N PHE A 340 -19.35 -5.01 36.01
CA PHE A 340 -20.46 -5.97 36.07
C PHE A 340 -21.78 -5.44 35.49
N LYS A 341 -22.65 -6.35 35.04
CA LYS A 341 -24.02 -6.06 34.57
C LYS A 341 -25.06 -6.81 35.41
N LEU A 342 -26.22 -6.18 35.58
CA LEU A 342 -27.39 -6.76 36.23
C LEU A 342 -28.47 -6.99 35.17
N PHE A 343 -28.95 -8.23 35.05
CA PHE A 343 -29.98 -8.58 34.07
C PHE A 343 -30.93 -9.66 34.60
N PRO A 344 -32.25 -9.54 34.40
CA PRO A 344 -32.95 -8.35 33.90
C PRO A 344 -33.05 -7.28 34.98
N ASN A 345 -33.14 -6.02 34.57
CA ASN A 345 -33.37 -4.89 35.47
C ASN A 345 -34.28 -3.85 34.77
N PRO A 346 -35.53 -3.68 35.19
CA PRO A 346 -36.19 -4.34 36.33
C PRO A 346 -36.38 -5.87 36.15
N THR A 347 -36.55 -6.60 37.26
CA THR A 347 -36.91 -8.03 37.25
C THR A 347 -38.27 -8.29 37.93
N GLU A 348 -39.13 -9.06 37.27
CA GLU A 348 -40.46 -9.44 37.78
C GLU A 348 -40.44 -10.77 38.55
N SER A 349 -39.44 -11.61 38.34
CA SER A 349 -39.39 -12.98 38.89
C SER A 349 -38.81 -13.04 40.31
N GLY A 350 -38.39 -11.90 40.87
CA GLY A 350 -37.58 -11.85 42.09
C GLY A 350 -36.12 -12.29 41.88
N LYS A 351 -35.73 -12.61 40.64
CA LYS A 351 -34.39 -13.12 40.30
C LYS A 351 -33.67 -12.19 39.34
N ALA A 352 -32.42 -11.89 39.62
CA ALA A 352 -31.53 -11.17 38.71
C ALA A 352 -30.22 -11.95 38.56
N THR A 353 -29.57 -11.81 37.42
CA THR A 353 -28.24 -12.35 37.14
C THR A 353 -27.23 -11.22 37.20
N VAL A 354 -26.17 -11.42 37.97
CA VAL A 354 -24.97 -10.59 37.96
C VAL A 354 -23.98 -11.22 37.00
N ILE A 355 -23.59 -10.50 35.95
CA ILE A 355 -22.65 -10.94 34.92
C ILE A 355 -21.36 -10.10 35.05
N PHE A 356 -20.20 -10.76 35.06
CA PHE A 356 -18.89 -10.13 35.23
C PHE A 356 -18.08 -10.21 33.94
N TYR A 357 -17.41 -9.11 33.58
CA TYR A 357 -16.65 -9.01 32.32
C TYR A 357 -15.13 -9.09 32.52
N GLU A 358 -14.63 -8.75 33.71
CA GLU A 358 -13.23 -8.94 34.08
C GLU A 358 -13.10 -9.97 35.20
N THR A 359 -12.11 -10.86 35.07
CA THR A 359 -11.64 -11.66 36.21
C THR A 359 -11.07 -10.69 37.23
N ALA A 360 -11.85 -10.42 38.28
CA ALA A 360 -11.35 -9.66 39.41
C ALA A 360 -9.99 -10.23 39.82
N ASN A 361 -8.98 -9.37 39.89
CA ASN A 361 -7.64 -9.73 40.32
C ASN A 361 -7.72 -10.52 41.64
N ASN A 362 -6.68 -11.30 41.94
CA ASN A 362 -6.49 -12.22 43.10
C ASN A 362 -6.76 -11.63 44.53
N GLY A 363 -7.44 -10.50 44.69
CA GLY A 363 -7.86 -9.88 45.95
C GLY A 363 -9.31 -10.18 46.36
N ASP A 364 -9.67 -9.72 47.56
CA ASP A 364 -11.00 -9.88 48.16
C ASP A 364 -12.03 -9.07 47.36
N THR A 365 -12.73 -9.75 46.45
CA THR A 365 -13.77 -9.17 45.60
C THR A 365 -15.15 -9.71 45.97
N ARG A 366 -16.10 -8.82 46.25
CA ARG A 366 -17.46 -9.18 46.64
C ARG A 366 -18.51 -8.22 46.09
N VAL A 367 -19.72 -8.72 45.90
CA VAL A 367 -20.90 -7.92 45.53
C VAL A 367 -21.81 -7.76 46.73
N GLU A 368 -22.24 -6.53 47.01
CA GLU A 368 -23.10 -6.19 48.14
C GLU A 368 -24.38 -5.51 47.67
N PHE A 369 -25.52 -5.95 48.19
CA PHE A 369 -26.85 -5.44 47.85
C PHE A 369 -27.39 -4.65 49.03
N TYR A 370 -27.71 -3.37 48.82
CA TYR A 370 -28.21 -2.47 49.85
C TYR A 370 -29.63 -2.03 49.55
N THR A 371 -30.44 -1.82 50.59
CA THR A 371 -31.69 -1.05 50.45
C THR A 371 -31.38 0.44 50.19
N PRO A 372 -32.35 1.26 49.76
CA PRO A 372 -32.12 2.70 49.55
C PRO A 372 -31.78 3.45 50.84
N VAL A 373 -32.08 2.86 52.01
CA VAL A 373 -31.77 3.40 53.34
C VAL A 373 -30.38 2.91 53.83
N GLY A 374 -29.66 2.12 53.04
CA GLY A 374 -28.29 1.69 53.33
C GLY A 374 -28.17 0.39 54.14
N ASN A 375 -29.25 -0.37 54.32
CA ASN A 375 -29.18 -1.67 54.99
C ASN A 375 -28.62 -2.72 54.03
N LEU A 376 -27.61 -3.49 54.46
CA LEU A 376 -27.06 -4.62 53.70
C LEU A 376 -28.09 -5.77 53.68
N VAL A 377 -28.48 -6.20 52.50
CA VAL A 377 -29.48 -7.25 52.25
C VAL A 377 -28.80 -8.58 51.95
N GLN A 378 -27.79 -8.55 51.10
CA GLN A 378 -27.06 -9.74 50.70
C GLN A 378 -25.63 -9.38 50.31
N ARG A 379 -24.71 -10.33 50.53
CA ARG A 379 -23.32 -10.28 50.09
C ARG A 379 -22.98 -11.57 49.36
N MET A 380 -22.27 -11.49 48.25
CA MET A 380 -21.67 -12.66 47.59
C MET A 380 -20.18 -12.45 47.40
N GLN A 381 -19.39 -13.49 47.68
CA GLN A 381 -17.97 -13.52 47.36
C GLN A 381 -17.79 -13.95 45.91
N LEU A 382 -16.87 -13.32 45.18
CA LEU A 382 -16.55 -13.72 43.81
C LEU A 382 -15.32 -14.62 43.81
N ASN A 383 -15.48 -15.81 43.22
CA ASN A 383 -14.38 -16.71 42.91
C ASN A 383 -14.10 -16.61 41.40
N THR A 384 -12.82 -16.59 41.01
CA THR A 384 -12.32 -16.32 39.65
C THR A 384 -12.77 -17.30 38.56
N ALA A 385 -13.59 -18.31 38.87
CA ALA A 385 -13.99 -19.38 37.95
C ALA A 385 -15.37 -19.20 37.28
N THR A 386 -16.21 -18.26 37.72
CA THR A 386 -17.60 -18.12 37.23
C THR A 386 -17.93 -16.70 36.78
N SER A 387 -18.32 -16.55 35.50
CA SER A 387 -18.66 -15.27 34.86
C SER A 387 -20.08 -14.77 35.15
N SER A 388 -20.92 -15.57 35.83
CA SER A 388 -22.28 -15.13 36.22
C SER A 388 -22.82 -15.81 37.48
N HIS A 389 -23.66 -15.09 38.24
CA HIS A 389 -24.34 -15.59 39.43
C HIS A 389 -25.80 -15.10 39.47
N GLU A 390 -26.74 -16.02 39.74
CA GLU A 390 -28.15 -15.67 40.00
C GLU A 390 -28.31 -15.23 41.46
N VAL A 391 -29.04 -14.14 41.68
CA VAL A 391 -29.44 -13.63 42.99
C VAL A 391 -30.96 -13.58 43.08
N SER A 392 -31.51 -13.98 44.22
CA SER A 392 -32.94 -13.88 44.52
C SER A 392 -33.15 -12.83 45.60
N LEU A 393 -33.92 -11.79 45.30
CA LEU A 393 -34.19 -10.67 46.20
C LEU A 393 -35.69 -10.44 46.33
N PRO A 394 -36.18 -9.99 47.50
CA PRO A 394 -37.56 -9.52 47.65
C PRO A 394 -37.89 -8.36 46.71
N LYS A 395 -39.18 -8.03 46.59
CA LYS A 395 -39.64 -6.84 45.86
C LYS A 395 -39.08 -5.57 46.51
N GLY A 396 -38.52 -4.68 45.71
CA GLY A 396 -37.89 -3.46 46.20
C GLY A 396 -36.85 -2.88 45.23
N GLN A 397 -36.29 -1.74 45.64
CA GLN A 397 -35.16 -1.11 44.95
C GLN A 397 -33.88 -1.41 45.74
N TYR A 398 -32.81 -1.72 45.03
CA TYR A 398 -31.53 -2.07 45.63
C TYR A 398 -30.40 -1.29 44.99
N LEU A 399 -29.43 -0.90 45.81
CA LEU A 399 -28.16 -0.35 45.37
C LEU A 399 -27.11 -1.46 45.47
N VAL A 400 -26.61 -1.90 44.32
CA VAL A 400 -25.68 -3.02 44.19
C VAL A 400 -24.27 -2.47 44.02
N ARG A 401 -23.34 -2.86 44.89
CA ARG A 401 -21.94 -2.41 44.87
C ARG A 401 -21.01 -3.57 44.58
N LEU A 402 -20.04 -3.33 43.70
CA LEU A 402 -18.86 -4.17 43.59
C LEU A 402 -17.78 -3.60 44.51
N ILE A 403 -17.27 -4.44 45.41
CA ILE A 403 -16.22 -4.11 46.36
C ILE A 403 -14.96 -4.90 45.98
N GLU A 404 -13.85 -4.21 45.82
CA GLU A 404 -12.51 -4.79 45.63
C GLU A 404 -11.58 -4.25 46.70
N ASN A 405 -10.94 -5.14 47.47
CA ASN A 405 -10.01 -4.76 48.55
C ASN A 405 -10.61 -3.70 49.50
N ASP A 406 -11.87 -3.92 49.89
CA ASP A 406 -12.69 -3.04 50.74
C ASP A 406 -13.04 -1.65 50.16
N VAL A 407 -12.77 -1.41 48.88
CA VAL A 407 -13.16 -0.19 48.17
C VAL A 407 -14.31 -0.47 47.21
N ALA A 408 -15.35 0.37 47.23
CA ALA A 408 -16.43 0.29 46.25
C ALA A 408 -15.93 0.82 44.90
N VAL A 409 -15.76 -0.07 43.92
CA VAL A 409 -15.26 0.26 42.57
C VAL A 409 -16.37 0.57 41.59
N GLU A 410 -17.57 0.01 41.81
CA GLU A 410 -18.74 0.31 40.98
C GLU A 410 -20.05 0.20 41.78
N THR A 411 -21.06 0.99 41.40
CA THR A 411 -22.40 0.98 42.00
C THR A 411 -23.50 1.03 40.93
N ARG A 412 -24.54 0.21 41.08
CA ARG A 412 -25.70 0.11 40.18
C ARG A 412 -27.01 0.09 40.96
N SER A 413 -28.11 0.45 40.30
CA SER A 413 -29.46 0.27 40.83
C SER A 413 -30.07 -1.01 40.27
N LEU A 414 -30.82 -1.75 41.08
CA LEU A 414 -31.62 -2.91 40.70
C LEU A 414 -33.05 -2.74 41.18
N ILE A 415 -34.02 -2.95 40.30
CA ILE A 415 -35.45 -2.87 40.63
C ILE A 415 -36.05 -4.28 40.55
N VAL A 416 -36.66 -4.73 41.63
CA VAL A 416 -37.43 -5.99 41.71
C VAL A 416 -38.91 -5.63 41.88
N LEU A 417 -39.74 -5.98 40.90
CA LEU A 417 -41.15 -5.58 40.79
C LEU A 417 -42.10 -6.46 41.59
#